data_AF-A0A964LNJ4-F1
#
_entry.id   AF-A0A964LNJ4-F1
#
_cell.length_a   1.000
_cell.length_b   1.000
_cell.length_c   1.000
_cell.angle_alpha   90.00
_cell.angle_beta   90.00
_cell.angle_gamma   90.00
#
_symmetry.space_group_name_H-M   'P 1'
#
loop_
_entity.id
_entity.type
_entity.pdbx_description
1 polymer ?
#
loop_
_entity_poly.entity_id
_entity_poly.type
_entity_poly.pdbx_seq_one_letter_code
_entity_poly.pdbx_strand_id
1 'polypeptide(L)'
;MPIVEHSQLPTFSDLRRQGLTVLSLQDAQRQDIRALHVGLLNLMPDAAFQLTEQQFIRLVGGSNQIAQFYVHCFTVDGLPRSAATQAYIAGHYEDLASIYAQGLDALIV
;
A
#
# COMPACT_ATOMS: atom_id res chain seq x y z
N MET A 1 8.90 8.60 7.19
CA MET A 1 9.78 7.68 6.46
C MET A 1 9.49 7.69 4.97
N PRO A 2 10.46 7.38 4.11
CA PRO A 2 10.12 7.17 2.72
C PRO A 2 9.30 5.88 2.58
N ILE A 3 8.14 6.01 1.95
CA ILE A 3 7.37 4.87 1.46
C ILE A 3 7.98 4.45 0.13
N VAL A 4 8.12 3.16 -0.13
CA VAL A 4 8.63 2.67 -1.42
C VAL A 4 7.47 2.49 -2.38
N GLU A 5 7.52 3.20 -3.50
CA GLU A 5 6.60 3.00 -4.64
C GLU A 5 6.99 1.70 -5.36
N HIS A 6 6.43 0.59 -4.88
CA HIS A 6 6.67 -0.75 -5.42
C HIS A 6 5.51 -1.28 -6.29
N SER A 7 4.36 -0.60 -6.25
CA SER A 7 3.17 -0.90 -7.05
C SER A 7 2.64 0.35 -7.75
N GLN A 8 1.74 0.17 -8.73
CA GLN A 8 1.18 1.28 -9.53
C GLN A 8 -0.03 1.95 -8.84
N LEU A 9 -0.05 2.02 -7.51
CA LEU A 9 -1.13 2.67 -6.76
C LEU A 9 -1.11 4.20 -7.00
N PRO A 10 -2.22 4.83 -7.43
CA PRO A 10 -2.27 6.27 -7.68
C PRO A 10 -2.07 7.08 -6.38
N THR A 11 -2.35 6.46 -5.23
CA THR A 11 -2.08 7.01 -3.91
C THR A 11 -0.62 7.49 -3.76
N PHE A 12 0.39 6.80 -4.32
CA PHE A 12 1.78 7.27 -4.22
C PHE A 12 2.00 8.66 -4.86
N SER A 13 1.33 8.93 -5.98
CA SER A 13 1.38 10.23 -6.64
C SER A 13 0.71 11.32 -5.81
N ASP A 14 -0.41 11.00 -5.16
CA ASP A 14 -1.12 11.93 -4.27
C ASP A 14 -0.29 12.29 -3.05
N LEU A 15 0.38 11.31 -2.46
CA LEU A 15 1.25 11.49 -1.29
C LEU A 15 2.46 12.36 -1.62
N ARG A 16 3.09 12.16 -2.79
CA ARG A 16 4.18 13.03 -3.26
C ARG A 16 3.72 14.48 -3.37
N ARG A 17 2.54 14.74 -3.95
CA ARG A 17 1.98 16.09 -4.06
C ARG A 17 1.71 16.74 -2.70
N GLN A 18 1.47 15.93 -1.68
CA GLN A 18 1.22 16.37 -0.31
C GLN A 18 2.50 16.52 0.54
N GLY A 19 3.68 16.37 -0.07
CA GLY A 19 4.98 16.59 0.59
C GLY A 19 5.53 15.39 1.36
N LEU A 20 4.91 14.20 1.24
CA LEU A 20 5.47 12.98 1.81
C LEU A 20 6.63 12.46 0.95
N THR A 21 7.68 11.96 1.61
CA THR A 21 8.80 11.31 0.93
C THR A 21 8.35 9.95 0.39
N VAL A 22 8.41 9.76 -0.93
CA VAL A 22 8.11 8.48 -1.59
C VAL A 22 9.31 8.11 -2.47
N LEU A 23 10.03 7.05 -2.12
CA LEU A 23 11.18 6.55 -2.86
C LEU A 23 10.75 5.68 -4.03
N SER A 24 11.53 5.72 -5.10
CA SER A 24 11.46 4.69 -6.13
C SER A 24 12.08 3.39 -5.61
N LEU A 25 11.72 2.26 -6.23
CA LEU A 25 12.37 0.96 -5.95
C LEU A 25 13.89 1.02 -6.08
N GLN A 26 14.41 1.77 -7.05
CA GLN A 26 15.85 1.90 -7.28
C GLN A 26 16.54 2.68 -6.16
N ASP A 27 15.90 3.74 -5.65
CA ASP A 27 16.46 4.52 -4.54
C ASP A 27 16.40 3.73 -3.23
N ALA A 28 15.36 2.93 -3.03
CA ALA A 28 15.21 2.07 -1.86
C ALA A 28 16.35 1.03 -1.78
N GLN A 29 16.65 0.35 -2.90
CA GLN A 29 17.72 -0.65 -2.97
C GLN A 29 19.11 -0.11 -2.63
N ARG A 30 19.34 1.20 -2.74
CA ARG A 30 20.64 1.82 -2.47
C ARG A 30 20.89 2.15 -1.00
N GLN A 31 19.86 2.13 -0.16
CA GLN A 31 19.97 2.65 1.21
C GLN A 31 20.41 1.61 2.26
N ASP A 32 20.53 0.32 1.92
CA ASP A 32 20.97 -0.76 2.84
C ASP A 32 20.27 -0.72 4.22
N ILE A 33 18.99 -0.33 4.23
CA ILE A 33 18.12 -0.29 5.41
C ILE A 33 17.21 -1.51 5.37
N ARG A 34 16.86 -2.05 6.54
CA ARG A 34 15.89 -3.14 6.65
C ARG A 34 14.54 -2.74 6.03
N ALA A 35 14.09 -3.52 5.04
CA ALA A 35 12.75 -3.45 4.50
C ALA A 35 11.74 -4.14 5.43
N LEU A 36 10.56 -3.55 5.60
CA LEU A 36 9.40 -4.09 6.29
C LEU A 36 8.24 -4.18 5.30
N HIS A 37 7.70 -5.38 5.14
CA HIS A 37 6.54 -5.67 4.31
C HIS A 37 5.27 -5.62 5.15
N VAL A 38 4.43 -4.63 4.90
CA VAL A 38 3.17 -4.39 5.64
C VAL A 38 1.99 -4.63 4.71
N GLY A 39 1.13 -5.57 5.06
CA GLY A 39 -0.12 -5.80 4.34
C GLY A 39 -1.23 -4.87 4.83
N LEU A 40 -1.99 -4.31 3.89
CA LEU A 40 -3.24 -3.60 4.15
C LEU A 40 -4.39 -4.40 3.52
N LEU A 41 -5.12 -5.14 4.34
CA LEU A 41 -6.36 -5.80 3.96
C LEU A 41 -7.51 -4.79 4.04
N ASN A 42 -7.88 -4.19 2.91
CA ASN A 42 -8.90 -3.15 2.90
C ASN A 42 -10.31 -3.76 2.74
N LEU A 43 -11.07 -3.83 3.84
CA LEU A 43 -12.46 -4.31 3.86
C LEU A 43 -13.50 -3.18 3.78
N MET A 44 -13.07 -1.93 3.58
CA MET A 44 -13.99 -0.79 3.60
C MET A 44 -14.97 -0.80 2.43
N PRO A 45 -16.19 -0.25 2.64
CA PRO A 45 -17.18 -0.10 1.59
C PRO A 45 -16.69 0.90 0.53
N ASP A 46 -17.29 0.82 -0.67
CA ASP A 46 -16.93 1.64 -1.83
C ASP A 46 -16.73 3.14 -1.53
N ALA A 47 -17.63 3.72 -0.72
CA ALA A 47 -17.60 5.14 -0.38
C ALA A 47 -16.33 5.57 0.38
N ALA A 48 -15.70 4.65 1.11
CA ALA A 48 -14.52 4.93 1.92
C ALA A 48 -13.26 4.22 1.40
N PHE A 49 -13.38 3.35 0.39
CA PHE A 49 -12.31 2.42 0.01
C PHE A 49 -10.97 3.10 -0.30
N GLN A 50 -10.97 4.05 -1.23
CA GLN A 50 -9.77 4.81 -1.60
C GLN A 50 -9.33 5.79 -0.51
N LEU A 51 -10.28 6.35 0.24
CA LEU A 51 -9.96 7.28 1.33
C LEU A 51 -9.19 6.57 2.45
N THR A 52 -9.63 5.37 2.82
CA THR A 52 -8.98 4.55 3.85
C THR A 52 -7.59 4.11 3.41
N GLU A 53 -7.43 3.71 2.14
CA GLU A 53 -6.11 3.44 1.56
C GLU A 53 -5.15 4.63 1.73
N GLN A 54 -5.58 5.82 1.30
CA GLN A 54 -4.76 7.03 1.44
C GLN A 54 -4.42 7.34 2.90
N GLN A 55 -5.39 7.23 3.81
CA GLN A 55 -5.19 7.49 5.24
C GLN A 55 -4.16 6.53 5.86
N PHE A 56 -4.23 5.23 5.55
CA PHE A 56 -3.30 4.25 6.10
C PHE A 56 -1.90 4.40 5.51
N ILE A 57 -1.77 4.56 4.19
CA ILE A 57 -0.46 4.74 3.57
C ILE A 57 0.19 6.03 4.11
N ARG A 58 -0.58 7.12 4.29
CA ARG A 58 -0.11 8.35 4.97
C ARG A 58 0.41 8.06 6.37
N LEU A 59 -0.34 7.31 7.16
CA LEU A 59 0.02 7.00 8.54
C LEU A 59 1.33 6.21 8.61
N VAL A 60 1.47 5.17 7.79
CA VAL A 60 2.70 4.35 7.70
C VAL A 60 3.88 5.21 7.23
N GLY A 61 3.67 6.06 6.22
CA GLY A 61 4.67 7.02 5.75
C GLY A 61 5.07 8.08 6.78
N GLY A 62 4.20 8.40 7.73
CA GLY A 62 4.49 9.32 8.83
C GLY A 62 5.41 8.76 9.92
N SER A 63 5.72 7.46 9.91
CA SER A 63 6.51 6.80 10.95
C SER A 63 8.01 7.16 10.93
N ASN A 64 8.69 6.88 12.05
CA ASN A 64 10.07 7.31 12.38
C ASN A 64 11.17 6.56 11.59
N GLN A 65 12.37 7.14 11.50
CA GLN A 65 13.25 6.97 10.34
C GLN A 65 14.10 5.69 10.16
N ILE A 66 13.65 4.53 10.66
CA ILE A 66 14.57 3.40 10.91
C ILE A 66 14.41 2.20 9.93
N ALA A 67 13.30 2.10 9.17
CA ALA A 67 13.04 1.02 8.21
C ALA A 67 12.28 1.44 6.92
N GLN A 68 12.55 0.80 5.79
CA GLN A 68 11.82 1.03 4.52
C GLN A 68 10.50 0.27 4.52
N PHE A 69 9.38 0.94 4.26
CA PHE A 69 8.06 0.31 4.27
C PHE A 69 7.58 -0.02 2.85
N TYR A 70 7.29 -1.29 2.62
CA TYR A 70 6.59 -1.82 1.46
C TYR A 70 5.14 -2.09 1.87
N VAL A 71 4.20 -1.31 1.34
CA VAL A 71 2.78 -1.46 1.68
C VAL A 71 2.07 -2.24 0.59
N HIS A 72 1.59 -3.44 0.92
CA HIS A 72 0.89 -4.32 0.00
C HIS A 72 -0.62 -4.21 0.22
N CYS A 73 -1.34 -3.61 -0.72
CA CYS A 73 -2.80 -3.43 -0.62
C CYS A 73 -3.51 -4.63 -1.25
N PHE A 74 -4.40 -5.28 -0.50
CA PHE A 74 -5.21 -6.39 -0.99
C PHE A 74 -6.61 -6.40 -0.35
N THR A 75 -7.51 -7.17 -0.94
CA THR A 75 -8.89 -7.38 -0.45
C THR A 75 -9.24 -8.86 -0.54
N VAL A 76 -10.32 -9.26 0.13
CA VAL A 76 -10.94 -10.58 -0.05
C VAL A 76 -12.03 -10.56 -1.12
N ASP A 77 -12.20 -11.71 -1.76
CA ASP A 77 -13.31 -11.98 -2.67
C ASP A 77 -14.64 -12.13 -1.92
N GLY A 78 -15.75 -11.96 -2.64
CA GLY A 78 -17.10 -12.17 -2.11
C GLY A 78 -17.72 -10.96 -1.40
N LEU A 79 -17.01 -9.84 -1.29
CA LEU A 79 -17.59 -8.57 -0.84
C LEU A 79 -18.36 -7.90 -1.98
N PRO A 80 -19.64 -7.52 -1.79
CA PRO A 80 -20.38 -6.78 -2.80
C PRO A 80 -19.75 -5.39 -2.98
N ARG A 81 -19.20 -5.14 -4.17
CA ARG A 81 -18.55 -3.89 -4.56
C ARG A 81 -19.08 -3.43 -5.91
N SER A 82 -19.14 -2.13 -6.14
CA SER A 82 -19.50 -1.55 -7.43
C SER A 82 -18.49 -1.91 -8.52
N ALA A 83 -18.92 -1.83 -9.79
CA ALA A 83 -18.05 -2.10 -10.94
C ALA A 83 -16.82 -1.18 -10.97
N ALA A 84 -16.96 0.08 -10.50
CA ALA A 84 -15.86 1.03 -10.42
C ALA A 84 -14.80 0.57 -9.40
N THR A 85 -15.21 0.15 -8.20
CA THR A 85 -14.27 -0.36 -7.19
C THR A 85 -13.61 -1.65 -7.62
N GLN A 86 -14.35 -2.56 -8.27
CA GLN A 86 -13.78 -3.82 -8.79
C GLN A 86 -12.70 -3.55 -9.86
N ALA A 87 -12.96 -2.62 -10.78
CA ALA A 87 -11.98 -2.20 -11.77
C ALA A 87 -10.74 -1.57 -11.12
N TYR A 88 -10.93 -0.76 -10.08
CA TYR A 88 -9.82 -0.17 -9.32
C TYR A 88 -8.98 -1.23 -8.60
N ILE A 89 -9.60 -2.20 -7.95
CA ILE A 89 -8.91 -3.33 -7.31
C ILE A 89 -8.10 -4.08 -8.36
N ALA A 90 -8.71 -4.47 -9.48
CA ALA A 90 -8.04 -5.23 -10.53
C ALA A 90 -6.83 -4.49 -11.15
N GLY A 91 -6.85 -3.16 -11.15
CA GLY A 91 -5.75 -2.34 -11.68
C GLY A 91 -4.62 -2.07 -10.69
N HIS A 92 -4.87 -2.14 -9.37
CA HIS A 92 -3.96 -1.57 -8.38
C HIS A 92 -3.70 -2.43 -7.14
N TYR A 93 -4.55 -3.41 -6.83
CA TYR A 93 -4.43 -4.27 -5.64
C TYR A 93 -3.70 -5.56 -6.00
N GLU A 94 -3.02 -6.13 -5.01
CA GLU A 94 -2.30 -7.39 -5.14
C GLU A 94 -3.20 -8.59 -4.81
N ASP A 95 -2.96 -9.70 -5.50
CA ASP A 95 -3.64 -10.96 -5.24
C ASP A 95 -3.22 -11.55 -3.90
N LEU A 96 -4.19 -12.07 -3.14
CA LEU A 96 -3.96 -12.70 -1.83
C LEU A 96 -2.92 -13.84 -1.90
N ALA A 97 -2.91 -14.60 -3.00
CA ALA A 97 -1.95 -15.69 -3.21
C ALA A 97 -0.50 -15.17 -3.29
N SER A 98 -0.28 -14.03 -3.93
CA SER A 98 1.03 -13.38 -4.03
C SER A 98 1.52 -12.91 -2.67
N ILE A 99 0.61 -12.40 -1.83
CA ILE A 99 0.92 -11.99 -0.46
C ILE A 99 1.37 -13.16 0.40
N TYR A 100 0.69 -14.31 0.31
CA TYR A 100 1.09 -15.51 1.05
C TYR A 100 2.47 -16.03 0.62
N ALA A 101 2.83 -15.89 -0.64
CA ALA A 101 4.14 -16.31 -1.14
C ALA A 101 5.29 -15.39 -0.69
N GLN A 102 5.05 -14.08 -0.63
CA GLN A 102 6.05 -13.09 -0.22
C GLN A 102 6.26 -13.07 1.30
N GLY A 103 5.20 -13.32 2.07
CA GLY A 103 5.22 -13.15 3.52
C GLY A 103 5.14 -11.67 3.92
N LEU A 104 4.61 -11.41 5.12
CA LEU A 104 4.44 -10.06 5.66
C LEU A 104 5.06 -9.99 7.06
N ASP A 105 5.69 -8.86 7.37
CA ASP A 105 6.14 -8.54 8.72
C ASP A 105 4.97 -8.06 9.60
N ALA A 106 3.96 -7.42 8.99
CA ALA A 106 2.78 -6.92 9.68
C ALA A 106 1.53 -6.93 8.77
N LEU A 107 0.35 -6.97 9.39
CA LEU A 107 -0.94 -6.93 8.70
C LEU A 107 -1.87 -5.91 9.40
N ILE A 108 -2.51 -5.07 8.60
CA ILE A 108 -3.57 -4.13 9.00
C ILE A 108 -4.86 -4.59 8.31
N VAL A 109 -5.95 -4.66 9.07
CA VAL A 109 -7.30 -5.07 8.61
C VAL A 109 -8.31 -3.97 8.93
#